data_AF-A0A7S6RYP6-F1
#
_entry.id   AF-A0A7S6RYP6-F1
#
_cell.length_a   1.000
_cell.length_b   1.000
_cell.length_c   1.000
_cell.angle_alpha   90.00
_cell.angle_beta   90.00
_cell.angle_gamma   90.00
#
_symmetry.space_group_name_H-M   'P 1'
#
loop_
_entity.id
_entity.type
_entity.pdbx_description
1 polymer ?
#
loop_
_entity_poly.entity_id
_entity_poly.type
_entity_poly.pdbx_seq_one_letter_code
_entity_poly.pdbx_strand_id
1 'polypeptide(L)'
;MTFRECFRALNRPGASVLLIVLLCCDLAFVVLHFANVLSPQLRNPLFNIECDRGYAEAFQYAKYSLILVSLVLTAWKNGVWRYISWVLVLGYFLADDSLKLHEQLGGLVAEKLDFIPPLGLRLQDVGELAVSATAGSLLMITIVSAYRGGSVDFKRTSKDLSLLTLLLVFFGVVVDMVHAALDMGRAASLVLEFLEGGGEMLSVSLLAWYSFLPIVRGGNANCYLCDFVRMALKGRPA
;
A
#
# COMPACT_ATOMS: atom_id res chain seq x y z
N MET A 1 7.36 28.52 -6.15
CA MET A 1 7.86 27.39 -5.34
C MET A 1 8.92 26.66 -6.12
N THR A 2 10.12 26.55 -5.57
CA THR A 2 11.26 25.87 -6.20
C THR A 2 11.29 24.39 -5.84
N PHE A 3 11.98 23.56 -6.63
CA PHE A 3 12.14 22.12 -6.35
C PHE A 3 12.76 21.89 -4.96
N ARG A 4 13.76 22.70 -4.60
CA ARG A 4 14.46 22.63 -3.32
C ARG A 4 13.57 23.02 -2.13
N GLU A 5 12.63 23.94 -2.30
CA GLU A 5 11.62 24.28 -1.28
C GLU A 5 10.64 23.13 -1.09
N CYS A 6 10.17 22.54 -2.19
CA CYS A 6 9.26 21.40 -2.14
C CYS A 6 9.91 20.18 -1.49
N PHE A 7 11.15 19.86 -1.87
CA PHE A 7 11.93 18.79 -1.26
C PHE A 7 12.10 19.01 0.25
N ARG A 8 12.43 20.24 0.69
CA ARG A 8 12.51 20.56 2.13
C ARG A 8 11.18 20.43 2.85
N ALA A 9 10.06 20.69 2.18
CA ALA A 9 8.73 20.51 2.76
C ALA A 9 8.39 19.03 3.02
N LEU A 10 8.85 18.13 2.13
CA LEU A 10 8.67 16.69 2.26
C LEU A 10 9.74 16.03 3.16
N ASN A 11 10.96 16.56 3.18
CA ASN A 11 12.10 16.04 3.93
C ASN A 11 12.14 16.62 5.36
N ARG A 12 11.14 16.29 6.18
CA ARG A 12 11.12 16.65 7.62
C ARG A 12 11.86 15.59 8.43
N PRO A 13 12.84 15.94 9.29
CA PRO A 13 13.72 14.98 9.93
C PRO A 13 12.99 13.79 10.58
N GLY A 14 11.95 14.03 11.37
CA GLY A 14 11.18 12.95 12.00
C GLY A 14 10.47 12.02 11.01
N ALA A 15 9.91 12.57 9.93
CA ALA A 15 9.27 11.76 8.90
C ALA A 15 10.31 11.02 8.05
N SER A 16 11.43 11.67 7.69
CA SER A 16 12.50 11.05 6.91
C SER A 16 13.20 9.93 7.66
N VAL A 17 13.45 10.10 8.97
CA VAL A 17 13.98 9.03 9.83
C VAL A 17 13.02 7.86 9.88
N LEU A 18 11.71 8.11 10.05
CA LEU A 18 10.69 7.06 10.00
C LEU A 18 10.77 6.29 8.67
N LEU A 19 10.77 6.98 7.53
CA LEU A 19 10.84 6.34 6.21
C LEU A 19 12.11 5.48 6.08
N ILE A 20 13.27 6.00 6.48
CA ILE A 20 14.54 5.27 6.42
C ILE A 20 14.46 3.99 7.26
N VAL A 21 13.95 4.07 8.50
CA VAL A 21 13.79 2.90 9.37
C VAL A 21 12.87 1.86 8.72
N LEU A 22 11.72 2.28 8.20
CA LEU A 22 10.77 1.38 7.53
C LEU A 22 11.41 0.70 6.31
N LEU A 23 12.11 1.44 5.45
CA LEU A 23 12.78 0.90 4.27
C LEU A 23 13.95 -0.03 4.62
N CYS A 24 14.70 0.27 5.69
CA CYS A 24 15.75 -0.62 6.19
C CYS A 24 15.16 -1.95 6.70
N CYS A 25 14.01 -1.90 7.39
CA CYS A 25 13.29 -3.10 7.80
C CYS A 25 12.75 -3.88 6.60
N ASP A 26 12.13 -3.22 5.62
CA ASP A 26 11.67 -3.84 4.37
C ASP A 26 12.83 -4.56 3.66
N LEU A 27 13.98 -3.88 3.53
CA LEU A 27 15.19 -4.46 2.95
C LEU A 27 15.68 -5.69 3.74
N ALA A 28 15.63 -5.65 5.07
CA ALA A 28 16.01 -6.79 5.89
C ALA A 28 15.10 -8.00 5.64
N PHE A 29 13.78 -7.80 5.51
CA PHE A 29 12.85 -8.88 5.17
C PHE A 29 13.07 -9.44 3.77
N VAL A 30 13.34 -8.59 2.78
CA VAL A 30 13.73 -9.01 1.43
C VAL A 30 15.00 -9.87 1.47
N VAL A 31 16.03 -9.44 2.20
CA VAL A 31 17.28 -10.20 2.35
C VAL A 31 17.02 -11.55 3.04
N LEU A 32 16.17 -11.58 4.07
CA LEU A 32 15.78 -12.82 4.75
C LEU A 32 15.02 -13.78 3.83
N HIS A 33 14.10 -13.28 3.00
CA HIS A 33 13.40 -14.08 1.99
C HIS A 33 14.38 -14.75 1.04
N PHE A 34 15.31 -13.99 0.43
CA PHE A 34 16.30 -14.56 -0.48
C PHE A 34 17.26 -15.52 0.23
N ALA A 35 17.68 -15.22 1.47
CA ALA A 35 18.50 -16.12 2.26
C ALA A 35 17.79 -17.46 2.53
N ASN A 36 16.49 -17.42 2.82
CA ASN A 36 15.63 -18.59 3.03
C ASN A 36 15.45 -19.42 1.74
N VAL A 37 15.23 -18.76 0.60
CA VAL A 37 15.06 -19.43 -0.70
C VAL A 37 16.36 -20.07 -1.19
N LEU A 38 17.49 -19.40 -1.02
CA LEU A 38 18.78 -19.82 -1.56
C LEU A 38 19.56 -20.77 -0.63
N SER A 39 19.33 -20.72 0.68
CA SER A 39 20.06 -21.56 1.65
C SER A 39 19.20 -22.73 2.15
N PRO A 40 19.58 -24.00 1.85
CA PRO A 40 18.88 -25.18 2.37
C PRO A 40 18.78 -25.23 3.90
N GLN A 41 19.71 -24.59 4.61
CA GLN A 41 19.84 -24.62 6.07
C GLN A 41 18.91 -23.62 6.79
N LEU A 42 18.38 -22.62 6.09
CA LEU A 42 17.56 -21.54 6.67
C LEU A 42 16.07 -21.68 6.39
N ARG A 43 15.64 -22.84 5.84
CA ARG A 43 14.26 -23.13 5.44
C ARG A 43 13.26 -22.97 6.59
N ASN A 44 12.80 -21.75 6.78
CA ASN A 44 11.76 -21.36 7.71
C ASN A 44 10.70 -20.57 6.93
N PRO A 45 9.46 -21.09 6.81
CA PRO A 45 8.38 -20.42 6.10
C PRO A 45 8.16 -18.97 6.56
N LEU A 46 8.38 -18.68 7.86
CA LEU A 46 8.17 -17.34 8.44
C LEU A 46 9.09 -16.25 7.88
N PHE A 47 10.18 -16.63 7.21
CA PHE A 47 11.07 -15.69 6.52
C PHE A 47 10.67 -15.43 5.07
N ASN A 48 9.66 -16.14 4.54
CA ASN A 48 9.09 -15.77 3.25
C ASN A 48 8.25 -14.48 3.41
N ILE A 49 8.42 -13.58 2.46
CA ILE A 49 7.73 -12.29 2.38
C ILE A 49 6.22 -12.47 2.12
N GLU A 50 5.83 -13.52 1.40
CA GLU A 50 4.43 -13.89 1.11
C GLU A 50 3.86 -14.94 2.08
N CYS A 51 4.61 -15.30 3.14
CA CYS A 51 4.05 -16.23 4.11
C CYS A 51 2.95 -15.55 4.91
N ASP A 52 1.74 -16.08 4.80
CA ASP A 52 0.63 -15.81 5.70
C ASP A 52 1.10 -15.84 7.16
N ARG A 53 0.82 -14.76 7.91
CA ARG A 53 1.22 -14.61 9.32
C ARG A 53 2.72 -14.72 9.56
N GLY A 54 3.52 -14.50 8.53
CA GLY A 54 4.97 -14.39 8.58
C GLY A 54 5.44 -13.09 9.22
N TYR A 55 6.75 -12.95 9.40
CA TYR A 55 7.30 -11.75 10.04
C TYR A 55 7.15 -10.48 9.18
N ALA A 56 7.23 -10.62 7.85
CA ALA A 56 7.03 -9.51 6.92
C ALA A 56 5.59 -8.98 6.96
N GLU A 57 4.61 -9.89 6.95
CA GLU A 57 3.18 -9.57 7.07
C GLU A 57 2.86 -8.91 8.42
N ALA A 58 3.37 -9.45 9.52
CA ALA A 58 3.22 -8.83 10.85
C ALA A 58 3.79 -7.40 10.90
N PHE A 59 4.90 -7.15 10.20
CA PHE A 59 5.45 -5.81 10.07
C PHE A 59 4.58 -4.90 9.19
N GLN A 60 3.97 -5.44 8.13
CA GLN A 60 2.98 -4.74 7.31
C GLN A 60 1.77 -4.30 8.16
N TYR A 61 1.25 -5.14 9.05
CA TYR A 61 0.19 -4.77 10.01
C TYR A 61 0.60 -3.63 10.93
N ALA A 62 1.84 -3.62 11.42
CA ALA A 62 2.37 -2.54 12.24
C ALA A 62 2.42 -1.22 11.44
N LYS A 63 2.83 -1.27 10.17
CA LYS A 63 2.83 -0.09 9.27
C LYS A 63 1.42 0.42 9.01
N TYR A 64 0.45 -0.46 8.74
CA TYR A 64 -0.96 -0.08 8.64
C TYR A 64 -1.48 0.58 9.92
N SER A 65 -1.20 -0.01 11.08
CA SER A 65 -1.60 0.56 12.37
C SER A 65 -1.02 1.96 12.57
N LEU A 66 0.24 2.18 12.20
CA LEU A 66 0.87 3.49 12.22
C LEU A 66 0.18 4.49 11.29
N ILE A 67 -0.21 4.06 10.08
CA ILE A 67 -0.97 4.89 9.13
C ILE A 67 -2.31 5.31 9.74
N LEU A 68 -3.08 4.36 10.29
CA LEU A 68 -4.39 4.62 10.86
C LEU A 68 -4.30 5.60 12.04
N VAL A 69 -3.37 5.36 12.96
CA VAL A 69 -3.11 6.28 14.08
C VAL A 69 -2.71 7.66 13.56
N SER A 70 -1.85 7.72 12.55
CA SER A 70 -1.38 9.00 12.00
C SER A 70 -2.51 9.81 11.36
N LEU A 71 -3.41 9.16 10.64
CA LEU A 71 -4.58 9.80 10.03
C LEU A 71 -5.58 10.27 11.08
N VAL A 72 -5.85 9.48 12.12
CA VAL A 72 -6.72 9.87 13.25
C VAL A 72 -6.14 11.07 14.00
N LEU A 73 -4.85 11.06 14.31
CA LEU A 73 -4.17 12.18 14.97
C LEU A 73 -4.19 13.45 14.09
N THR A 74 -4.01 13.29 12.78
CA THR A 74 -4.12 14.39 11.82
C THR A 74 -5.55 14.94 11.75
N ALA A 75 -6.57 14.08 11.79
CA ALA A 75 -7.97 14.46 11.81
C ALA A 75 -8.29 15.29 13.06
N TRP A 76 -7.86 14.80 14.23
CA TRP A 76 -8.08 15.45 15.52
C TRP A 76 -7.35 16.79 15.60
N LYS A 77 -6.03 16.81 15.37
CA LYS A 77 -5.20 18.01 15.52
C LYS A 77 -5.66 19.18 14.63
N ASN A 78 -6.16 18.88 13.44
CA ASN A 78 -6.58 19.90 12.47
C ASN A 78 -8.10 20.14 12.47
N GLY A 79 -8.88 19.38 13.25
CA GLY A 79 -10.35 19.46 13.24
C GLY A 79 -10.99 19.02 11.91
N VAL A 80 -10.29 18.22 11.10
CA VAL A 80 -10.75 17.78 9.77
C VAL A 80 -11.12 16.30 9.80
N TRP A 81 -12.32 15.99 10.30
CA TRP A 81 -12.84 14.61 10.40
C TRP A 81 -13.00 13.87 9.06
N ARG A 82 -12.89 14.57 7.93
CA ARG A 82 -12.91 13.94 6.61
C ARG A 82 -11.77 12.93 6.40
N TYR A 83 -10.67 13.05 7.15
CA TYR A 83 -9.60 12.03 7.16
C TYR A 83 -10.07 10.64 7.63
N ILE A 84 -11.19 10.54 8.35
CA ILE A 84 -11.79 9.25 8.71
C ILE A 84 -12.16 8.43 7.47
N SER A 85 -12.48 9.07 6.34
CA SER A 85 -12.70 8.34 5.08
C SER A 85 -11.48 7.50 4.68
N TRP A 86 -10.26 8.04 4.82
CA TRP A 86 -9.03 7.28 4.56
C TRP A 86 -8.71 6.24 5.64
N VAL A 87 -9.10 6.50 6.90
CA VAL A 87 -9.02 5.50 7.97
C VAL A 87 -9.89 4.29 7.65
N LEU A 88 -11.10 4.50 7.10
CA LEU A 88 -11.98 3.40 6.69
C LEU A 88 -11.38 2.59 5.53
N VAL A 89 -10.82 3.25 4.52
CA VAL A 89 -10.20 2.55 3.38
C VAL A 89 -8.99 1.71 3.80
N LEU A 90 -8.04 2.32 4.50
CA LEU A 90 -6.81 1.62 4.89
C LEU A 90 -7.03 0.67 6.07
N GLY A 91 -8.07 0.93 6.87
CA GLY A 91 -8.53 0.02 7.91
C GLY A 91 -9.19 -1.21 7.32
N TYR A 92 -9.93 -1.07 6.22
CA TYR A 92 -10.40 -2.21 5.44
C TYR A 92 -9.24 -3.02 4.88
N PHE A 93 -8.21 -2.39 4.28
CA PHE A 93 -7.05 -3.14 3.78
C PHE A 93 -6.37 -3.97 4.88
N LEU A 94 -6.15 -3.39 6.05
CA LEU A 94 -5.62 -4.13 7.21
C LEU A 94 -6.54 -5.29 7.63
N ALA A 95 -7.85 -5.05 7.69
CA ALA A 95 -8.81 -6.08 8.09
C ALA A 95 -8.93 -7.20 7.05
N ASP A 96 -8.91 -6.83 5.77
CA ASP A 96 -8.99 -7.73 4.63
C ASP A 96 -7.79 -8.68 4.60
N ASP A 97 -6.58 -8.14 4.73
CA ASP A 97 -5.31 -8.88 4.80
C ASP A 97 -5.27 -9.81 6.04
N SER A 98 -5.50 -9.25 7.24
CA SER A 98 -5.40 -10.01 8.50
C SER A 98 -6.48 -11.08 8.72
N LEU A 99 -7.65 -10.88 8.14
CA LEU A 99 -8.78 -11.82 8.25
C LEU A 99 -8.98 -12.64 6.97
N LYS A 100 -8.19 -12.38 5.92
CA LYS A 100 -8.30 -13.02 4.60
C LYS A 100 -9.71 -12.88 4.01
N LEU A 101 -10.29 -11.68 4.10
CA LEU A 101 -11.68 -11.47 3.71
C LEU A 101 -11.86 -11.67 2.20
N HIS A 102 -10.97 -11.12 1.37
CA HIS A 102 -11.03 -11.31 -0.07
C HIS A 102 -10.85 -12.78 -0.48
N GLU A 103 -9.97 -13.55 0.18
CA GLU A 103 -9.80 -14.99 -0.08
C GLU A 103 -11.06 -15.79 0.29
N GLN A 104 -11.57 -15.59 1.51
CA GLN A 104 -12.72 -16.34 2.02
C GLN A 104 -13.99 -16.04 1.24
N LEU A 105 -14.30 -14.75 1.07
CA LEU A 105 -15.46 -14.32 0.31
C LEU A 105 -15.29 -14.60 -1.19
N GLY A 106 -14.05 -14.52 -1.69
CA GLY A 106 -13.70 -14.86 -3.06
C GLY A 106 -14.01 -16.32 -3.37
N GLY A 107 -13.68 -17.23 -2.45
CA GLY A 107 -14.04 -18.65 -2.57
C GLY A 107 -15.54 -18.88 -2.60
N LEU A 108 -16.31 -18.18 -1.76
CA LEU A 108 -17.78 -18.26 -1.78
C LEU A 108 -18.39 -17.74 -3.10
N VAL A 109 -17.74 -16.78 -3.75
CA VAL A 109 -18.12 -16.32 -5.09
C VAL A 109 -17.73 -17.36 -6.13
N ALA A 110 -16.50 -17.86 -6.07
CA ALA A 110 -15.94 -18.85 -7.00
C ALA A 110 -16.78 -20.13 -7.07
N GLU A 111 -17.28 -20.63 -5.93
CA GLU A 111 -18.15 -21.81 -5.85
C GLU A 111 -19.47 -21.67 -6.65
N LYS A 112 -19.89 -20.43 -6.96
CA LYS A 112 -21.12 -20.15 -7.71
C LYS A 112 -20.86 -19.92 -9.20
N LEU A 113 -19.62 -19.95 -9.63
CA LEU A 113 -19.22 -19.72 -11.01
C LEU A 113 -18.97 -21.07 -11.70
N ASP A 114 -19.52 -21.23 -12.90
CA ASP A 114 -19.36 -22.45 -13.71
C ASP A 114 -18.87 -22.08 -15.11
N PHE A 115 -17.62 -21.60 -15.19
CA PHE A 115 -16.94 -21.33 -16.45
C PHE A 115 -15.44 -21.57 -16.29
N ILE A 116 -14.72 -21.63 -17.41
CA ILE A 116 -13.27 -21.73 -17.43
C ILE A 116 -12.71 -20.30 -17.50
N PRO A 117 -12.03 -19.80 -16.47
CA PRO A 117 -11.48 -18.45 -16.51
C PRO A 117 -10.46 -18.28 -17.65
N PRO A 118 -10.45 -17.11 -18.31
CA PRO A 118 -9.44 -16.82 -19.31
C PRO A 118 -8.06 -16.65 -18.68
N LEU A 119 -7.01 -16.69 -19.50
CA LEU A 119 -5.63 -16.38 -19.10
C LEU A 119 -5.03 -17.31 -18.04
N GLY A 120 -5.54 -18.55 -17.89
CA GLY A 120 -4.97 -19.52 -16.95
C GLY A 120 -5.31 -19.28 -15.48
N LEU A 121 -6.18 -18.30 -15.18
CA LEU A 121 -6.63 -18.00 -13.83
C LEU A 121 -7.51 -19.11 -13.24
N ARG A 122 -7.53 -19.18 -11.92
CA ARG A 122 -8.44 -20.03 -11.14
C ARG A 122 -9.75 -19.27 -10.91
N LEU A 123 -10.83 -20.01 -10.67
CA LEU A 123 -12.10 -19.40 -10.26
C LEU A 123 -11.97 -18.62 -8.94
N GLN A 124 -11.07 -19.08 -8.06
CA GLN A 124 -10.69 -18.41 -6.84
C GLN A 124 -10.19 -16.98 -7.10
N ASP A 125 -9.21 -16.82 -8.00
CA ASP A 125 -8.60 -15.52 -8.33
C ASP A 125 -9.66 -14.55 -8.89
N VAL A 126 -10.60 -15.06 -9.70
CA VAL A 126 -11.74 -14.25 -10.20
C VAL A 126 -12.67 -13.84 -9.07
N GLY A 127 -12.94 -14.75 -8.13
CA GLY A 127 -13.76 -14.47 -6.95
C GLY A 127 -13.13 -13.41 -6.05
N GLU A 128 -11.84 -13.53 -5.76
CA GLU A 128 -11.03 -12.57 -5.01
C GLU A 128 -11.07 -11.19 -5.68
N LEU A 129 -10.81 -11.12 -6.98
CA LEU A 129 -10.88 -9.87 -7.74
C LEU A 129 -12.28 -9.25 -7.68
N ALA A 130 -13.34 -10.05 -7.76
CA ALA A 130 -14.72 -9.56 -7.67
C ALA A 130 -15.04 -8.99 -6.28
N VAL A 131 -14.60 -9.64 -5.21
CA VAL A 131 -14.77 -9.14 -3.83
C VAL A 131 -13.98 -7.87 -3.63
N SER A 132 -12.70 -7.86 -3.98
CA SER A 132 -11.81 -6.69 -3.86
C SER A 132 -12.32 -5.50 -4.67
N ALA A 133 -12.80 -5.72 -5.90
CA ALA A 133 -13.39 -4.67 -6.73
C ALA A 133 -14.71 -4.12 -6.12
N THR A 134 -15.53 -5.00 -5.55
CA THR A 134 -16.80 -4.60 -4.91
C THR A 134 -16.53 -3.77 -3.65
N ALA A 135 -15.68 -4.27 -2.76
CA ALA A 135 -15.29 -3.57 -1.54
C ALA A 135 -14.60 -2.23 -1.85
N GLY A 136 -13.65 -2.24 -2.78
CA GLY A 136 -12.97 -1.05 -3.27
C GLY A 136 -13.95 -0.01 -3.83
N SER A 137 -14.95 -0.43 -4.61
CA SER A 137 -15.98 0.47 -5.14
C SER A 137 -16.83 1.11 -4.04
N LEU A 138 -17.26 0.34 -3.03
CA LEU A 138 -18.01 0.85 -1.88
C LEU A 138 -17.18 1.86 -1.07
N LEU A 139 -15.92 1.53 -0.82
CA LEU A 139 -14.97 2.40 -0.12
C LEU A 139 -14.68 3.69 -0.89
N MET A 140 -14.58 3.62 -2.22
CA MET A 140 -14.39 4.79 -3.07
C MET A 140 -15.53 5.81 -2.95
N ILE A 141 -16.77 5.35 -2.71
CA ILE A 141 -17.91 6.26 -2.46
C ILE A 141 -17.64 7.12 -1.22
N THR A 142 -17.05 6.55 -0.16
CA THR A 142 -16.72 7.28 1.06
C THR A 142 -15.67 8.35 0.82
N ILE A 143 -14.60 8.03 0.06
CA ILE A 143 -13.55 8.97 -0.32
C ILE A 143 -14.10 10.07 -1.20
N VAL A 144 -14.85 9.74 -2.26
CA VAL A 144 -15.42 10.73 -3.19
C VAL A 144 -16.36 11.69 -2.46
N SER A 145 -17.18 11.19 -1.55
CA SER A 145 -18.09 12.00 -0.75
C SER A 145 -17.32 12.97 0.16
N ALA A 146 -16.31 12.46 0.88
CA ALA A 146 -15.45 13.29 1.73
C ALA A 146 -14.65 14.32 0.90
N TYR A 147 -14.17 13.92 -0.28
CA TYR A 147 -13.39 14.74 -1.19
C TYR A 147 -14.17 15.92 -1.75
N ARG A 148 -15.43 15.72 -2.17
CA ARG A 148 -16.28 16.80 -2.71
C ARG A 148 -16.40 17.97 -1.73
N GLY A 149 -16.67 17.66 -0.46
CA GLY A 149 -16.81 18.65 0.61
C GLY A 149 -15.51 19.04 1.33
N GLY A 150 -14.35 18.51 0.92
CA GLY A 150 -13.08 18.69 1.63
C GLY A 150 -12.42 20.06 1.43
N SER A 151 -11.62 20.46 2.42
CA SER A 151 -10.73 21.62 2.32
C SER A 151 -9.69 21.44 1.21
N VAL A 152 -9.05 22.52 0.78
CA VAL A 152 -7.99 22.48 -0.24
C VAL A 152 -6.86 21.54 0.19
N ASP A 153 -6.43 21.63 1.46
CA ASP A 153 -5.39 20.76 2.00
C ASP A 153 -5.81 19.30 2.03
N PHE A 154 -7.03 19.00 2.50
CA PHE A 154 -7.55 17.63 2.48
C PHE A 154 -7.59 17.05 1.07
N LYS A 155 -8.01 17.84 0.07
CA LYS A 155 -8.05 17.41 -1.34
C LYS A 155 -6.66 17.11 -1.87
N ARG A 156 -5.66 17.93 -1.54
CA ARG A 156 -4.27 17.68 -1.97
C ARG A 156 -3.68 16.45 -1.28
N THR A 157 -3.87 16.31 0.04
CA THR A 157 -3.47 15.11 0.78
C THR A 157 -4.16 13.86 0.23
N SER A 158 -5.44 13.94 -0.11
CA SER A 158 -6.18 12.81 -0.67
C SER A 158 -5.68 12.39 -2.04
N LYS A 159 -5.19 13.33 -2.88
CA LYS A 159 -4.57 12.96 -4.16
C LYS A 159 -3.27 12.19 -3.95
N ASP A 160 -2.45 12.63 -3.00
CA ASP A 160 -1.20 11.96 -2.67
C ASP A 160 -1.46 10.57 -2.08
N LEU A 161 -2.42 10.45 -1.15
CA LEU A 161 -2.85 9.15 -0.62
C LEU A 161 -3.40 8.25 -1.73
N SER A 162 -4.23 8.77 -2.64
CA SER A 162 -4.75 8.00 -3.78
C SER A 162 -3.64 7.49 -4.69
N LEU A 163 -2.61 8.31 -4.95
CA LEU A 163 -1.45 7.91 -5.75
C LEU A 163 -0.67 6.77 -5.09
N LEU A 164 -0.44 6.86 -3.78
CA LEU A 164 0.27 5.84 -3.02
C LEU A 164 -0.56 4.56 -2.84
N THR A 165 -1.88 4.68 -2.65
CA THR A 165 -2.81 3.55 -2.64
C THR A 165 -2.88 2.87 -4.00
N LEU A 166 -2.84 3.63 -5.10
CA LEU A 166 -2.79 3.05 -6.44
C LEU A 166 -1.50 2.27 -6.67
N LEU A 167 -0.37 2.74 -6.13
CA LEU A 167 0.90 2.01 -6.16
C LEU A 167 0.79 0.68 -5.39
N LEU A 168 0.18 0.71 -4.20
CA LEU A 168 -0.09 -0.50 -3.43
C LEU A 168 -0.99 -1.49 -4.19
N VAL A 169 -2.14 -1.03 -4.70
CA VAL A 169 -3.07 -1.86 -5.48
C VAL A 169 -2.41 -2.42 -6.75
N PHE A 170 -1.49 -1.68 -7.36
CA PHE A 170 -0.73 -2.19 -8.49
C PHE A 170 0.10 -3.43 -8.09
N PHE A 171 0.84 -3.39 -6.99
CA PHE A 171 1.60 -4.55 -6.54
C PHE A 171 0.68 -5.68 -6.05
N GLY A 172 -0.22 -5.40 -5.10
CA GLY A 172 -1.06 -6.43 -4.47
C GLY A 172 -2.25 -6.94 -5.27
N VAL A 173 -2.48 -6.45 -6.48
CA VAL A 173 -3.54 -6.95 -7.35
C VAL A 173 -3.03 -7.18 -8.77
N VAL A 174 -2.34 -6.19 -9.37
CA VAL A 174 -1.93 -6.34 -10.77
C VAL A 174 -0.76 -7.30 -10.89
N VAL A 175 0.25 -7.22 -10.02
CA VAL A 175 1.40 -8.13 -10.06
C VAL A 175 0.97 -9.54 -9.64
N ASP A 176 0.18 -9.67 -8.58
CA ASP A 176 -0.44 -10.94 -8.15
C ASP A 176 -1.22 -11.62 -9.29
N MET A 177 -2.17 -10.91 -9.93
CA MET A 177 -2.93 -11.48 -11.05
C MET A 177 -2.04 -11.88 -12.24
N VAL A 178 -0.94 -11.15 -12.50
CA VAL A 178 0.03 -11.51 -13.54
C VAL A 178 0.80 -12.76 -13.15
N HIS A 179 1.16 -12.92 -11.88
CA HIS A 179 1.82 -14.10 -11.35
C HIS A 179 0.87 -15.32 -11.41
N ALA A 180 -0.38 -15.17 -10.99
CA ALA A 180 -1.39 -16.22 -11.05
C ALA A 180 -1.73 -16.65 -12.49
N ALA A 181 -1.79 -15.71 -13.44
CA ALA A 181 -2.14 -15.98 -14.83
C ALA A 181 -1.01 -16.66 -15.63
N LEU A 182 0.25 -16.45 -15.25
CA LEU A 182 1.40 -16.88 -16.04
C LEU A 182 2.14 -18.03 -15.34
N ASP A 183 2.01 -19.24 -15.88
CA ASP A 183 2.87 -20.37 -15.50
C ASP A 183 4.29 -20.15 -16.03
N MET A 184 5.04 -19.32 -15.30
CA MET A 184 6.42 -18.97 -15.64
C MET A 184 7.40 -19.88 -14.92
N GLY A 185 8.52 -20.21 -15.58
CA GLY A 185 9.58 -20.99 -14.96
C GLY A 185 10.07 -20.39 -13.63
N ARG A 186 10.63 -21.24 -12.75
CA ARG A 186 10.98 -20.91 -11.35
C ARG A 186 11.66 -19.56 -11.14
N ALA A 187 12.55 -19.14 -12.03
CA ALA A 187 13.25 -17.86 -11.90
C ALA A 187 12.32 -16.64 -12.06
N ALA A 188 11.37 -16.70 -12.98
CA ALA A 188 10.41 -15.62 -13.21
C ALA A 188 9.34 -15.58 -12.11
N SER A 189 8.87 -16.73 -11.63
CA SER A 189 8.00 -16.81 -10.46
C SER A 189 8.64 -16.17 -9.22
N LEU A 190 9.93 -16.43 -8.95
CA LEU A 190 10.65 -15.80 -7.84
C LEU A 190 10.78 -14.27 -7.98
N VAL A 191 10.89 -13.78 -9.22
CA VAL A 191 10.94 -12.33 -9.48
C VAL A 191 9.57 -11.70 -9.25
N LEU A 192 8.48 -12.34 -9.68
CA LEU A 192 7.12 -11.83 -9.46
C LEU A 192 6.77 -11.85 -7.97
N GLU A 193 7.06 -12.94 -7.25
CA GLU A 193 6.89 -13.05 -5.79
C GLU A 193 7.65 -11.93 -5.04
N PHE A 194 8.89 -11.65 -5.46
CA PHE A 194 9.65 -10.52 -4.90
C PHE A 194 9.04 -9.16 -5.26
N LEU A 195 8.60 -8.97 -6.50
CA LEU A 195 8.04 -7.70 -6.97
C LEU A 195 6.71 -7.39 -6.30
N GLU A 196 5.88 -8.41 -6.10
CA GLU A 196 4.62 -8.34 -5.40
C GLU A 196 4.86 -7.99 -3.93
N GLY A 197 5.41 -8.92 -3.13
CA GLY A 197 5.60 -8.71 -1.70
C GLY A 197 6.51 -7.52 -1.38
N GLY A 198 7.63 -7.37 -2.10
CA GLY A 198 8.54 -6.24 -1.90
C GLY A 198 7.93 -4.89 -2.33
N GLY A 199 7.13 -4.89 -3.39
CA GLY A 199 6.44 -3.71 -3.89
C GLY A 199 5.32 -3.25 -2.96
N GLU A 200 4.56 -4.18 -2.38
CA GLU A 200 3.59 -3.89 -1.34
C GLU A 200 4.26 -3.26 -0.11
N MET A 201 5.31 -3.92 0.41
CA MET A 201 6.02 -3.44 1.59
C MET A 201 6.50 -2.00 1.42
N LEU A 202 7.13 -1.71 0.26
CA LEU A 202 7.56 -0.36 -0.11
C LEU A 202 6.39 0.62 -0.15
N SER A 203 5.27 0.23 -0.76
CA SER A 203 4.09 1.07 -0.91
C SER A 203 3.48 1.44 0.43
N VAL A 204 3.36 0.47 1.35
CA VAL A 204 2.88 0.69 2.71
C VAL A 204 3.86 1.57 3.51
N SER A 205 5.18 1.40 3.32
CA SER A 205 6.20 2.27 3.94
C SER A 205 6.10 3.73 3.48
N LEU A 206 5.81 3.97 2.19
CA LEU A 206 5.56 5.30 1.65
C LEU A 206 4.25 5.90 2.18
N LEU A 207 3.19 5.09 2.30
CA LEU A 207 1.91 5.50 2.92
C LEU A 207 2.11 5.88 4.40
N ALA A 208 2.86 5.09 5.16
CA ALA A 208 3.18 5.36 6.57
C ALA A 208 3.96 6.67 6.72
N TRP A 209 5.02 6.85 5.93
CA TRP A 209 5.77 8.10 5.89
C TRP A 209 4.88 9.30 5.57
N TYR A 210 4.09 9.20 4.50
CA TYR A 210 3.29 10.32 4.03
C TYR A 210 2.15 10.67 4.99
N SER A 211 1.48 9.68 5.60
CA SER A 211 0.43 9.89 6.60
C SER A 211 0.95 10.50 7.90
N PHE A 212 2.20 10.22 8.27
CA PHE A 212 2.87 10.79 9.44
C PHE A 212 3.35 12.23 9.21
N LEU A 213 3.72 12.58 7.97
CA LEU A 213 4.28 13.89 7.62
C LEU A 213 3.41 15.11 8.05
N PRO A 214 2.07 15.13 7.89
CA PRO A 214 1.19 16.18 8.40
C PRO A 214 1.33 16.47 9.90
N ILE A 215 1.58 15.45 10.71
CA ILE A 215 1.70 15.56 12.17
C ILE A 215 2.94 16.38 12.52
N VAL A 216 4.06 16.06 11.86
CA VAL A 216 5.38 16.67 12.07
C VAL A 216 5.43 18.10 11.52
N ARG A 217 4.76 18.38 10.39
CA ARG A 217 4.85 19.70 9.73
C ARG A 217 3.93 20.79 10.29
N GLY A 218 2.97 20.45 11.17
CA GLY A 218 2.18 21.45 11.90
C GLY A 218 1.13 22.21 11.08
N GLY A 219 0.51 21.57 10.07
CA GLY A 219 -0.75 22.03 9.48
C GLY A 219 -0.67 22.91 8.22
N ASN A 220 0.44 23.59 7.91
CA ASN A 220 0.57 24.38 6.67
C ASN A 220 1.61 23.78 5.72
N ALA A 221 1.12 23.12 4.67
CA ALA A 221 1.94 22.49 3.66
C ALA A 221 1.99 23.35 2.41
N ASN A 222 3.18 23.89 2.15
CA ASN A 222 3.44 24.61 0.92
C ASN A 222 3.55 23.64 -0.28
N CYS A 223 4.06 22.42 -0.07
CA CYS A 223 4.17 21.41 -1.13
C CYS A 223 3.59 20.05 -0.73
N TYR A 224 3.11 19.34 -1.75
CA TYR A 224 2.51 18.01 -1.68
C TYR A 224 3.27 17.04 -2.61
N LEU A 225 3.09 15.73 -2.43
CA LEU A 225 3.83 14.71 -3.17
C LEU A 225 3.56 14.78 -4.67
N CYS A 226 2.30 14.95 -5.08
CA CYS A 226 1.95 15.13 -6.48
C CYS A 226 2.60 16.38 -7.10
N ASP A 227 2.75 17.46 -6.32
CA ASP A 227 3.44 18.67 -6.80
C ASP A 227 4.92 18.37 -7.02
N PHE A 228 5.57 17.67 -6.08
CA PHE A 228 6.97 17.23 -6.21
C PHE A 228 7.19 16.33 -7.43
N VAL A 229 6.35 15.29 -7.62
CA VAL A 229 6.44 14.36 -8.75
C VAL A 229 6.28 15.12 -10.08
N ARG A 230 5.32 16.04 -10.18
CA ARG A 230 5.15 16.88 -11.37
C ARG A 230 6.36 17.76 -11.65
N MET A 231 7.00 18.30 -10.62
CA MET A 231 8.20 19.12 -10.78
C MET A 231 9.40 18.29 -11.23
N ALA A 232 9.56 17.07 -10.69
CA ALA A 232 10.61 16.13 -11.09
C ALA A 232 10.46 15.70 -12.56
N LEU A 233 9.25 15.31 -12.98
CA LEU A 233 8.98 14.87 -14.35
C LEU A 233 9.17 15.96 -15.39
N LYS A 234 8.92 17.22 -15.03
CA LYS A 234 9.11 18.37 -15.95
C LYS A 234 10.58 18.75 -16.14
N GLY A 235 11.52 18.02 -15.52
CA GLY A 235 12.95 18.22 -15.74
C GLY A 235 13.39 19.67 -15.53
N ARG A 236 12.87 20.33 -14.48
CA ARG A 236 13.41 21.63 -14.04
C ARG A 236 14.40 21.40 -12.91
N PRO A 237 15.66 21.01 -13.19
CA PRO A 237 16.73 21.28 -12.25
C PRO A 237 16.82 22.82 -12.12
N ALA A 238 17.04 23.27 -10.90
CA ALA A 238 17.44 24.65 -10.64
C ALA A 238 18.74 24.97 -11.37
#